data_AF-F3CCG4-F1
#
_entry.id   AF-F3CCG4-F1
#
_cell.length_a   1.000
_cell.length_b   1.000
_cell.length_c   1.000
_cell.angle_alpha   90.00
_cell.angle_beta   90.00
_cell.angle_gamma   90.00
#
_symmetry.space_group_name_H-M   'P 1'
#
loop_
_entity.id
_entity.type
_entity.pdbx_description
1 polymer ?
#
loop_
_entity_poly.entity_id
_entity_poly.type
_entity_poly.pdbx_seq_one_letter_code
_entity_poly.pdbx_strand_id
1 'polypeptide(L)'
;MEQVNGLPVGLTYVTGALSRFGRGLGRWILGERRDGWRVQLVPWVGMFIGAVIGALLEQRLGLNALLISGSLSALLGLLSLKIPHRWQRRYMPR
;
A
#
# COMPACT_ATOMS: atom_id res chain seq x y z
N MET A 1 -22.31 -0.04 -6.36
CA MET A 1 -21.72 0.93 -5.43
C MET A 1 -22.69 0.97 -4.26
N GLU A 2 -22.44 0.18 -3.22
CA GLU A 2 -23.40 0.04 -2.11
C GLU A 2 -23.19 1.22 -1.14
N GLN A 3 -24.08 2.21 -1.21
CA GLN A 3 -24.14 3.35 -0.32
C GLN A 3 -24.98 3.00 0.90
N VAL A 4 -24.43 3.15 2.09
CA VAL A 4 -25.21 3.25 3.33
C VAL A 4 -25.07 4.69 3.81
N ASN A 5 -26.17 5.45 3.74
CA ASN A 5 -26.32 6.83 4.24
C ASN A 5 -25.54 7.96 3.55
N GLY A 6 -25.42 7.97 2.22
CA GLY A 6 -25.06 9.20 1.48
C GLY A 6 -23.65 9.78 1.71
N LEU A 7 -22.85 9.18 2.60
CA LEU A 7 -21.45 9.51 2.83
C LEU A 7 -20.62 8.25 2.52
N PRO A 8 -19.61 8.32 1.62
CA PRO A 8 -18.80 7.17 1.27
C PRO A 8 -17.88 6.80 2.44
N VAL A 9 -18.40 6.00 3.37
CA VAL A 9 -17.65 5.50 4.52
C VAL A 9 -16.61 4.48 4.02
N GLY A 10 -15.33 4.81 4.15
CA GLY A 10 -14.18 4.02 3.69
C GLY A 10 -13.98 2.65 4.35
N LEU A 11 -14.96 2.14 5.12
CA LEU A 11 -14.86 0.87 5.86
C LEU A 11 -15.09 -0.38 4.99
N THR A 12 -15.60 -0.24 3.76
CA THR A 12 -15.79 -1.34 2.80
C THR A 12 -14.69 -1.44 1.74
N TYR A 13 -13.76 -0.48 1.70
CA TYR A 13 -12.71 -0.44 0.67
C TYR A 13 -11.69 -1.58 0.85
N VAL A 14 -11.34 -1.87 2.11
CA VAL A 14 -10.34 -2.89 2.45
C VAL A 14 -10.91 -4.31 2.26
N THR A 15 -12.14 -4.57 2.73
CA THR A 15 -12.81 -5.88 2.56
C THR A 15 -13.17 -6.16 1.11
N GLY A 16 -13.55 -5.12 0.35
CA GLY A 16 -13.78 -5.22 -1.10
C GLY A 16 -12.51 -5.54 -1.89
N ALA A 17 -11.37 -4.98 -1.49
CA ALA A 17 -10.07 -5.31 -2.09
C ALA A 17 -9.65 -6.76 -1.80
N LEU A 18 -9.90 -7.25 -0.59
CA LEU A 18 -9.57 -8.64 -0.20
C LEU A 18 -10.40 -9.68 -0.96
N SER A 19 -11.72 -9.48 -1.12
CA SER A 19 -12.55 -10.42 -1.90
C SER A 19 -12.20 -10.41 -3.40
N ARG A 20 -11.81 -9.26 -3.94
CA ARG A 20 -11.30 -9.14 -5.32
C ARG A 20 -9.93 -9.80 -5.50
N PHE A 21 -9.06 -9.73 -4.49
CA PHE A 21 -7.81 -10.50 -4.43
C PHE A 21 -8.08 -12.00 -4.49
N GLY A 22 -8.96 -12.53 -3.63
CA GLY A 22 -9.27 -13.98 -3.61
C GLY A 22 -9.84 -14.48 -4.94
N ARG A 23 -10.76 -13.71 -5.55
CA ARG A 23 -11.28 -13.99 -6.91
C ARG A 23 -10.25 -13.81 -8.02
N GLY A 24 -9.26 -12.94 -7.84
CA GLY A 24 -8.16 -12.74 -8.79
C GLY A 24 -7.16 -13.90 -8.76
N LEU A 25 -6.79 -14.35 -7.55
CA LEU A 25 -5.90 -15.47 -7.31
C LEU A 25 -6.51 -16.79 -7.79
N GLY A 26 -7.81 -17.02 -7.53
CA GLY A 26 -8.52 -18.19 -8.05
C GLY A 26 -8.56 -18.25 -9.58
N ARG A 27 -8.81 -17.12 -10.25
CA ARG A 27 -8.79 -17.03 -11.72
C ARG A 27 -7.39 -17.21 -12.31
N TRP A 28 -6.37 -16.71 -11.63
CA TRP A 28 -4.97 -16.93 -12.03
C TRP A 28 -4.57 -18.41 -11.94
N ILE A 29 -4.97 -19.12 -10.88
CA ILE A 29 -4.76 -20.58 -10.75
C ILE A 29 -5.46 -21.35 -11.89
N LEU A 30 -6.64 -20.87 -12.32
CA LEU A 30 -7.39 -21.45 -13.43
C LEU A 30 -6.86 -21.04 -14.82
N GLY A 31 -5.77 -20.26 -14.88
CA GLY A 31 -5.11 -19.87 -16.14
C GLY A 31 -5.67 -18.63 -16.84
N GLU A 32 -6.63 -17.92 -16.25
CA GLU A 32 -7.18 -16.69 -16.83
C GLU A 32 -6.22 -15.49 -16.67
N ARG A 33 -5.77 -14.94 -17.80
CA ARG A 33 -4.83 -13.80 -17.90
C ARG A 33 -5.48 -12.41 -17.75
N ARG A 34 -6.40 -12.21 -16.80
CA ARG A 34 -6.95 -10.85 -16.52
C ARG A 34 -6.16 -10.19 -15.40
N ASP A 35 -5.17 -9.37 -15.75
CA ASP A 35 -4.11 -8.83 -14.87
C ASP A 35 -4.52 -7.73 -13.85
N GLY A 36 -5.80 -7.32 -13.79
CA GLY A 36 -6.24 -6.21 -12.94
C GLY A 36 -6.16 -6.45 -11.41
N TRP A 37 -6.08 -7.70 -10.97
CA TRP A 37 -6.02 -8.05 -9.54
C TRP A 37 -4.61 -7.91 -8.94
N ARG A 38 -3.55 -7.97 -9.77
CA ARG A 38 -2.16 -7.87 -9.33
C ARG A 38 -1.87 -6.54 -8.67
N VAL A 39 -2.44 -5.45 -9.19
CA VAL A 39 -2.28 -4.10 -8.62
C VAL A 39 -2.84 -4.01 -7.20
N GLN A 40 -3.90 -4.76 -6.88
CA GLN A 40 -4.44 -4.85 -5.51
C GLN A 40 -3.57 -5.67 -4.57
N LEU A 41 -2.72 -6.56 -5.09
CA LEU A 41 -1.85 -7.43 -4.31
C LEU A 41 -0.53 -6.72 -3.93
N VAL A 42 -0.07 -5.79 -4.77
CA VAL A 42 1.16 -5.02 -4.55
C VAL A 42 1.21 -4.35 -3.15
N PRO A 43 0.18 -3.65 -2.66
CA PRO A 43 0.20 -3.06 -1.31
C PRO A 43 0.31 -4.10 -0.20
N TRP A 44 -0.39 -5.23 -0.32
CA TRP A 44 -0.39 -6.30 0.70
C TRP A 44 0.95 -7.01 0.77
N VAL A 45 1.55 -7.32 -0.38
CA VAL A 45 2.89 -7.91 -0.43
C VAL A 45 3.94 -6.92 0.04
N GLY A 46 3.83 -5.65 -0.33
CA GLY A 46 4.71 -4.60 0.19
C GLY A 46 4.65 -4.48 1.72
N MET A 47 3.44 -4.50 2.28
CA MET A 47 3.23 -4.47 3.74
C MET A 47 3.80 -5.73 4.42
N PHE A 48 3.53 -6.92 3.87
CA PHE A 48 4.04 -8.18 4.42
C PHE A 48 5.57 -8.23 4.38
N ILE A 49 6.19 -7.91 3.25
CA ILE A 49 7.64 -7.87 3.10
C ILE A 49 8.24 -6.83 4.04
N GLY A 50 7.65 -5.63 4.13
CA GLY A 50 8.08 -4.59 5.05
C GLY A 50 8.04 -5.03 6.52
N ALA A 51 6.96 -5.72 6.92
CA ALA A 51 6.82 -6.26 8.28
C ALA A 51 7.86 -7.35 8.57
N VAL A 52 8.10 -8.28 7.63
CA VAL A 52 9.11 -9.35 7.78
C VAL A 52 10.51 -8.75 7.87
N ILE A 53 10.85 -7.79 7.00
CA ILE A 53 12.14 -7.10 7.05
C ILE A 53 12.27 -6.37 8.38
N GLY A 54 11.25 -5.62 8.82
CA GLY A 54 11.25 -4.90 10.10
C GLY A 54 11.47 -5.83 11.30
N ALA A 55 10.76 -6.97 11.34
CA ALA A 55 10.91 -7.96 12.40
C ALA A 55 12.30 -8.63 12.41
N LEU A 56 12.85 -8.96 11.24
CA LEU A 56 14.21 -9.50 11.13
C LEU A 56 15.26 -8.47 11.58
N LEU A 57 15.03 -7.20 11.25
CA LEU A 57 15.90 -6.10 11.64
C LEU A 57 15.88 -5.88 13.15
N GLU A 58 14.69 -5.90 13.75
CA GLU A 58 14.50 -5.85 15.20
C GLU A 58 15.18 -7.03 15.90
N GLN A 59 15.04 -8.24 15.36
CA GLN A 59 15.65 -9.44 15.93
C GLN A 59 17.20 -9.37 15.95
N ARG A 60 17.81 -8.67 14.98
CA ARG A 60 19.28 -8.53 14.87
C ARG A 60 19.84 -7.31 15.60
N LEU A 61 19.08 -6.22 15.72
CA LEU A 61 19.58 -4.91 16.13
C LEU A 61 18.93 -4.37 17.42
N GLY A 62 17.86 -5.00 17.92
CA GLY A 62 17.13 -4.51 19.10
C GLY A 62 16.68 -3.06 18.92
N LEU A 63 17.00 -2.19 19.89
CA LEU A 63 16.68 -0.76 19.85
C LEU A 63 17.26 -0.02 18.63
N ASN A 64 18.36 -0.50 18.04
CA ASN A 64 18.95 0.13 16.84
C ASN A 64 18.07 -0.05 15.58
N ALA A 65 17.07 -0.93 15.60
CA ALA A 65 16.11 -1.04 14.51
C ALA A 65 15.29 0.25 14.32
N LEU A 66 15.07 1.01 15.40
CA LEU A 66 14.40 2.31 15.35
C LEU A 66 15.17 3.33 14.51
N LEU A 67 16.52 3.28 14.53
CA LEU A 67 17.35 4.16 13.71
C LEU A 67 17.16 3.87 12.21
N ILE A 68 16.90 2.63 11.82
CA ILE A 68 16.69 2.28 10.42
C ILE A 68 15.31 2.77 9.96
N SER A 69 14.26 2.53 10.73
CA SER A 69 12.92 3.07 10.45
C SER A 69 12.91 4.61 10.43
N GLY A 70 13.64 5.24 11.36
CA GLY A 70 13.84 6.68 11.42
C GLY A 70 14.61 7.22 10.21
N SER A 71 15.72 6.58 9.84
CA SER A 71 16.52 6.95 8.66
C SER A 71 15.75 6.79 7.37
N LEU A 72 14.97 5.71 7.24
CA LEU A 72 14.09 5.50 6.08
C LEU A 72 13.01 6.58 5.99
N SER A 73 12.39 6.94 7.11
CA SER A 73 11.39 8.02 7.16
C SER A 73 12.01 9.38 6.84
N ALA A 74 13.22 9.66 7.34
CA ALA A 74 13.96 10.87 7.03
C ALA A 74 14.34 10.94 5.54
N LEU A 75 14.78 9.81 4.96
CA LEU A 75 15.09 9.71 3.54
C LEU A 75 13.84 9.95 2.68
N LEU A 76 12.72 9.34 3.04
CA LEU A 76 11.43 9.57 2.36
C LEU A 76 10.98 11.02 2.49
N GLY A 77 11.18 11.65 3.65
CA GLY A 77 10.92 13.08 3.86
C GLY A 77 11.79 13.95 2.95
N LEU A 78 13.09 13.65 2.86
CA LEU A 78 14.03 14.34 1.96
C LEU A 78 13.66 14.16 0.48
N LEU A 79 13.25 12.94 0.10
CA LEU A 79 12.75 12.66 -1.25
C LEU A 79 11.42 13.37 -1.53
N SER A 80 10.57 13.54 -0.53
CA SER A 80 9.32 14.30 -0.66
C SER A 80 9.58 15.78 -0.98
N LEU A 81 10.66 16.37 -0.45
CA LEU A 81 11.08 17.73 -0.82
C LEU A 81 11.48 17.85 -2.30
N LYS A 82 11.87 16.74 -2.95
CA LYS A 82 12.14 16.71 -4.40
C LYS A 82 10.85 16.65 -5.25
N ILE A 83 9.67 16.49 -4.64
CA ILE A 83 8.40 16.49 -5.38
C ILE A 83 8.19 17.90 -5.96
N PRO A 84 8.18 18.06 -7.30
CA PRO A 84 8.07 19.37 -7.91
C PRO A 84 6.71 20.00 -7.60
N HIS A 85 6.68 21.22 -7.04
CA HIS A 85 5.45 22.01 -6.81
C HIS A 85 4.54 22.15 -8.05
N ARG A 86 5.09 21.88 -9.24
CA ARG A 86 4.39 21.81 -10.53
C ARG A 86 3.25 20.78 -10.54
N TRP A 87 3.42 19.67 -9.82
CA TRP A 87 2.41 18.60 -9.74
C TRP A 87 1.25 18.95 -8.81
N GLN A 88 1.47 19.78 -7.78
CA GLN A 88 0.42 20.20 -6.85
C GLN A 88 -0.65 21.09 -7.52
N ARG A 89 -0.27 21.91 -8.51
CA ARG A 89 -1.23 22.80 -9.21
C ARG A 89 -2.18 22.07 -10.16
N ARG A 90 -1.87 20.85 -10.59
CA ARG A 90 -2.72 20.07 -11.52
C ARG A 90 -3.84 19.31 -10.79
N TYR A 91 -3.79 19.23 -9.46
CA TYR A 91 -4.75 18.54 -8.61
C TYR A 91 -5.81 19.44 -7.96
N MET A 92 -5.73 20.77 -8.14
CA MET A 92 -6.78 21.69 -7.73
C MET A 92 -7.83 21.81 -8.85
N PRO A 93 -9.04 21.26 -8.69
CA PRO A 93 -10.14 21.54 -9.60
C PRO A 93 -10.57 22.99 -9.36
N ARG A 94 -10.77 23.75 -10.44
CA ARG A 94 -11.50 25.03 -10.36
C ARG A 94 -12.98 24.77 -10.15
#